data_AF-A0A6N9VCF7-F1
#
_entry.id   AF-A0A6N9VCF7-F1
#
_cell.length_a   1.000
_cell.length_b   1.000
_cell.length_c   1.000
_cell.angle_alpha   90.00
_cell.angle_beta   90.00
_cell.angle_gamma   90.00
#
_symmetry.space_group_name_H-M   'P 1'
#
loop_
_entity.id
_entity.type
_entity.pdbx_description
1 polymer ?
#
loop_
_entity_poly.entity_id
_entity_poly.type
_entity_poly.pdbx_seq_one_letter_code
_entity_poly.pdbx_strand_id
1 'polypeptide(L)'
;AYDPFVQPARAAQMGVKLLSLDELLEVADFITVHLPKTPETLGLIGDEALHKVKPSVRIVNAARGGIVDEEALAAALKEGRVAGAGLDVYA
;
A
#
# COMPACT_ATOMS: atom_id res chain seq x y z
N ALA A 1 8.68 -0.17 -5.99
CA ALA A 1 8.51 0.31 -4.61
C ALA A 1 8.29 1.81 -4.63
N TYR A 2 7.56 2.34 -3.65
CA TYR A 2 7.41 3.78 -3.44
C TYR A 2 8.13 4.14 -2.13
N ASP A 3 9.12 5.01 -2.21
CA ASP A 3 9.79 5.60 -1.07
C ASP A 3 10.46 6.91 -1.52
N PRO A 4 9.96 8.09 -1.12
CA PRO A 4 10.50 9.38 -1.56
C PRO A 4 11.86 9.70 -0.93
N PHE A 5 12.33 8.94 0.06
CA PHE A 5 13.58 9.18 0.77
C PHE A 5 14.73 8.26 0.30
N VAL A 6 14.43 7.22 -0.49
CA VAL A 6 15.45 6.32 -1.04
C VAL A 6 16.01 6.86 -2.36
N GLN A 7 17.34 6.95 -2.45
CA GLN A 7 18.00 7.33 -3.70
C GLN A 7 17.80 6.27 -4.79
N PRO A 8 17.50 6.63 -6.05
CA PRO A 8 17.30 5.68 -7.14
C PRO A 8 18.47 4.70 -7.34
N ALA A 9 19.71 5.16 -7.17
CA ALA A 9 20.88 4.31 -7.27
C ALA A 9 20.89 3.18 -6.23
N ARG A 10 20.42 3.45 -5.00
CA ARG A 10 20.34 2.45 -3.94
C ARG A 10 19.26 1.41 -4.23
N ALA A 11 18.10 1.85 -4.72
CA ALA A 11 17.03 0.94 -5.12
C ALA A 11 17.47 0.04 -6.30
N ALA A 12 18.16 0.62 -7.29
CA ALA A 12 18.70 -0.12 -8.43
C ALA A 12 19.70 -1.21 -8.02
N GLN A 13 20.58 -0.93 -7.05
CA GLN A 13 21.50 -1.95 -6.49
C GLN A 13 20.77 -3.14 -5.85
N MET A 14 19.54 -2.94 -5.38
CA MET A 14 18.69 -3.98 -4.80
C MET A 14 17.76 -4.63 -5.83
N GLY A 15 17.86 -4.27 -7.11
CA GLY A 15 16.95 -4.75 -8.16
C GLY A 15 15.53 -4.19 -8.03
N VAL A 16 15.33 -3.10 -7.29
CA VAL A 16 14.03 -2.49 -7.04
C VAL A 16 13.83 -1.29 -7.96
N LYS A 17 12.77 -1.33 -8.77
CA LYS A 17 12.30 -0.16 -9.52
C LYS A 17 11.53 0.77 -8.57
N LEU A 18 11.97 2.02 -8.44
CA LEU A 18 11.18 3.06 -7.78
C LEU A 18 10.07 3.56 -8.72
N LEU A 19 8.90 3.75 -8.15
CA LEU A 19 7.69 4.27 -8.80
C LEU A 19 7.09 5.36 -7.93
N SER A 20 6.27 6.22 -8.52
CA SER A 20 5.30 7.01 -7.75
C SER A 20 4.29 6.07 -7.06
N LEU A 21 3.58 6.59 -6.05
CA LEU A 21 2.54 5.80 -5.38
C LEU A 21 1.43 5.39 -6.36
N ASP A 22 0.97 6.31 -7.21
CA ASP A 22 -0.08 6.05 -8.19
C ASP A 22 0.31 4.94 -9.18
N GLU A 23 1.50 5.03 -9.78
CA GLU A 23 2.00 3.98 -10.67
C GLU A 23 2.14 2.64 -9.94
N LEU A 24 2.53 2.63 -8.67
CA LEU A 24 2.62 1.40 -7.88
C LEU A 24 1.26 0.76 -7.66
N LEU A 25 0.25 1.55 -7.31
CA LEU A 25 -1.11 1.08 -7.05
C LEU A 25 -1.70 0.41 -8.30
N GLU A 26 -1.53 1.02 -9.48
CA GLU A 26 -2.09 0.53 -10.74
C GLU A 26 -1.47 -0.81 -11.21
N VAL A 27 -0.19 -1.05 -10.90
CA VAL A 27 0.55 -2.19 -11.46
C VAL A 27 0.74 -3.35 -10.48
N ALA A 28 0.54 -3.15 -9.18
CA ALA A 28 0.82 -4.16 -8.16
C ALA A 28 -0.26 -5.26 -8.09
N ASP A 29 0.18 -6.52 -8.07
CA ASP A 29 -0.68 -7.67 -7.73
C ASP A 29 -0.63 -7.97 -6.21
N PHE A 30 0.44 -7.53 -5.55
CA PHE A 30 0.62 -7.58 -4.11
C PHE A 30 1.20 -6.27 -3.62
N ILE A 31 0.64 -5.74 -2.53
CA ILE A 31 1.13 -4.54 -1.85
C ILE A 31 1.47 -4.91 -0.42
N THR A 32 2.69 -4.60 0.00
CA THR A 32 3.12 -4.71 1.40
C THR A 32 3.60 -3.35 1.89
N VAL A 33 3.14 -2.94 3.06
CA VAL A 33 3.43 -1.64 3.65
C VAL A 33 4.57 -1.77 4.66
N HIS A 34 5.56 -0.87 4.57
CA HIS A 34 6.74 -0.82 5.44
C HIS A 34 7.08 0.61 5.86
N LEU A 35 6.06 1.40 6.19
CA LEU A 35 6.23 2.81 6.55
C LEU A 35 6.20 2.99 8.08
N PRO A 36 6.92 3.98 8.63
CA PRO A 36 6.65 4.47 9.98
C PRO A 36 5.24 5.09 10.04
N LYS A 37 4.68 5.22 11.26
CA LYS A 37 3.43 5.96 11.46
C LYS A 37 3.75 7.44 11.70
N THR A 38 3.41 8.28 10.74
CA THR A 38 3.47 9.75 10.81
C THR A 38 2.12 10.34 10.35
N PRO A 39 1.87 11.64 10.55
CA PRO A 39 0.68 12.30 10.03
C PRO A 39 0.53 12.15 8.50
N GLU A 40 1.64 12.14 7.76
CA GLU A 40 1.65 12.04 6.30
C GLU A 40 1.37 10.61 5.80
N THR A 41 1.62 9.58 6.62
CA THR A 41 1.40 8.17 6.25
C THR A 41 0.08 7.61 6.78
N LEU A 42 -0.61 8.34 7.67
CA LEU A 42 -1.88 7.91 8.23
C LEU A 42 -2.95 7.91 7.13
N GLY A 43 -3.60 6.77 6.92
CA GLY A 43 -4.60 6.60 5.86
C GLY A 43 -4.02 6.72 4.45
N LEU A 44 -2.69 6.56 4.28
CA LEU A 44 -2.04 6.67 2.96
C LEU A 44 -2.66 5.70 1.95
N ILE A 45 -3.00 4.49 2.40
CA ILE A 45 -3.79 3.53 1.62
C ILE A 45 -5.25 3.64 2.09
N GLY A 46 -5.90 4.73 1.67
CA GLY A 46 -7.33 5.01 1.89
C GLY A 46 -8.18 4.70 0.66
N ASP A 47 -9.44 5.12 0.68
CA ASP A 47 -10.41 4.75 -0.38
C ASP A 47 -9.99 5.20 -1.80
N GLU A 48 -9.47 6.42 -1.95
CA GLU A 48 -8.92 6.94 -3.21
C GLU A 48 -7.78 6.05 -3.75
N ALA A 49 -6.89 5.59 -2.87
CA ALA A 49 -5.79 4.70 -3.26
C ALA A 49 -6.32 3.31 -3.65
N LEU A 50 -7.30 2.80 -2.91
CA LEU A 50 -7.94 1.51 -3.15
C LEU A 50 -8.81 1.49 -4.42
N HIS A 51 -9.18 2.64 -5.00
CA HIS A 51 -9.82 2.71 -6.31
C HIS A 51 -8.83 2.53 -7.48
N LYS A 52 -7.54 2.74 -7.25
CA LYS A 52 -6.50 2.65 -8.29
C LYS A 52 -5.91 1.25 -8.44
N VAL A 53 -6.12 0.38 -7.45
CA VAL A 53 -5.53 -0.96 -7.44
C VAL A 53 -6.22 -1.90 -8.41
N LYS A 54 -5.50 -2.94 -8.83
CA LYS A 54 -6.10 -4.05 -9.55
C LYS A 54 -7.11 -4.79 -8.66
N PRO A 55 -8.25 -5.26 -9.18
CA PRO A 55 -9.17 -6.13 -8.43
C PRO A 55 -8.52 -7.40 -7.86
N SER A 56 -7.45 -7.90 -8.49
CA SER A 56 -6.68 -9.07 -8.04
C SER A 56 -5.71 -8.79 -6.89
N VAL A 57 -5.56 -7.53 -6.46
CA VAL A 57 -4.53 -7.13 -5.50
C VAL A 57 -4.75 -7.80 -4.15
N ARG A 58 -3.65 -8.15 -3.48
CA ARG A 58 -3.64 -8.54 -2.06
C ARG A 58 -2.78 -7.57 -1.27
N ILE A 59 -3.32 -7.09 -0.14
CA ILE A 59 -2.69 -6.05 0.68
C ILE A 59 -2.21 -6.64 2.01
N VAL A 60 -0.97 -6.36 2.39
CA VAL A 60 -0.38 -6.78 3.66
C VAL A 60 0.07 -5.56 4.46
N ASN A 61 -0.39 -5.45 5.70
CA ASN A 61 0.13 -4.50 6.66
C ASN A 61 0.59 -5.23 7.93
N ALA A 62 1.91 -5.42 8.02
CA ALA A 62 2.60 -5.85 9.24
C ALA A 62 3.57 -4.76 9.74
N ALA A 63 3.31 -3.50 9.38
CA ALA A 63 4.14 -2.36 9.76
C ALA A 63 3.54 -1.60 10.93
N ARG A 64 2.53 -0.75 10.70
CA ARG A 64 1.85 0.05 11.74
C ARG A 64 0.36 0.20 11.43
N GLY A 65 -0.46 0.11 12.47
CA GLY A 65 -1.91 0.31 12.38
C GLY A 65 -2.26 1.73 11.92
N GLY A 66 -3.28 1.85 11.08
CA GLY A 66 -3.76 3.09 10.50
C GLY A 66 -3.00 3.61 9.27
N ILE A 67 -1.95 2.94 8.78
CA ILE A 67 -1.38 3.30 7.46
C ILE A 67 -2.34 2.91 6.32
N VAL A 68 -2.94 1.73 6.46
CA VAL A 68 -4.09 1.31 5.65
C VAL A 68 -5.34 1.71 6.43
N ASP A 69 -6.26 2.42 5.77
CA ASP A 69 -7.56 2.72 6.35
C ASP A 69 -8.39 1.43 6.40
N GLU A 70 -8.72 0.99 7.61
CA GLU A 70 -9.39 -0.29 7.86
C GLU A 70 -10.85 -0.29 7.38
N GLU A 71 -11.54 0.85 7.49
CA GLU A 71 -12.93 0.98 7.03
C GLU A 71 -12.98 0.97 5.50
N ALA A 72 -12.09 1.73 4.86
CA ALA A 72 -11.98 1.74 3.40
C ALA A 72 -11.55 0.38 2.86
N LEU A 73 -10.60 -0.30 3.51
CA LEU A 73 -10.17 -1.65 3.14
C LEU A 73 -11.32 -2.65 3.28
N ALA A 74 -12.09 -2.59 4.37
CA ALA A 74 -13.23 -3.46 4.57
C ALA A 74 -14.31 -3.26 3.49
N ALA A 75 -14.57 -2.00 3.09
CA ALA A 75 -15.47 -1.70 1.98
C ALA A 75 -14.94 -2.25 0.65
N ALA A 76 -13.67 -1.99 0.32
CA ALA A 76 -13.03 -2.46 -0.90
C ALA A 76 -12.99 -3.99 -1.02
N LEU A 77 -12.83 -4.70 0.10
CA LEU A 77 -12.93 -6.17 0.16
C LEU A 77 -14.37 -6.65 -0.12
N LYS A 78 -15.38 -6.03 0.51
CA LYS A 78 -16.79 -6.38 0.29
C LYS A 78 -17.23 -6.14 -1.15
N GLU A 79 -16.72 -5.08 -1.77
CA GLU A 79 -17.03 -4.68 -3.15
C GLU A 79 -16.21 -5.45 -4.20
N GLY A 80 -15.19 -6.21 -3.79
CA GLY A 80 -14.32 -6.95 -4.69
C GLY A 80 -13.29 -6.10 -5.43
N ARG A 81 -13.06 -4.86 -4.99
CA ARG A 81 -11.94 -4.01 -5.45
C ARG A 81 -10.58 -4.53 -4.96
N VAL A 82 -10.57 -5.26 -3.85
CA VAL A 82 -9.40 -5.94 -3.29
C VAL A 82 -9.71 -7.42 -3.11
N ALA A 83 -8.81 -8.30 -3.56
CA ALA A 83 -9.02 -9.75 -3.51
C ALA A 83 -8.74 -10.36 -2.13
N GLY A 84 -7.98 -9.67 -1.27
CA GLY A 84 -7.71 -10.12 0.09
C GLY A 84 -6.74 -9.20 0.83
N ALA A 85 -6.73 -9.32 2.15
CA ALA A 85 -5.79 -8.59 3.00
C ALA A 85 -5.30 -9.42 4.17
N GLY A 86 -4.07 -9.13 4.62
CA GLY A 86 -3.49 -9.65 5.86
C GLY A 86 -3.00 -8.51 6.75
N LEU A 87 -3.53 -8.42 7.96
CA LEU A 87 -3.22 -7.38 8.93
C LEU A 87 -2.67 -8.01 10.21
N ASP A 88 -1.49 -7.56 10.65
CA ASP A 88 -0.90 -7.91 11.96
C ASP A 88 -1.09 -6.77 13.00
N VAL A 89 -1.49 -5.59 12.53
CA VAL A 89 -1.56 -4.34 13.30
C VAL A 89 -2.88 -3.62 13.03
N TYR A 90 -3.42 -2.95 14.05
CA TYR A 90 -4.72 -2.28 14.04
C TYR A 90 -4.61 -0.85 14.61
N ALA A 91 -5.50 0.05 14.19
CA ALA A 91 -5.55 1.46 14.61
C ALA A 91 -6.13 1.68 16.01
#